data_AF-A0A7H8W566-F1
#
_entry.id   AF-A0A7H8W566-F1
#
_cell.length_a   1.000
_cell.length_b   1.000
_cell.length_c   1.000
_cell.angle_alpha   90.00
_cell.angle_beta   90.00
_cell.angle_gamma   90.00
#
_symmetry.space_group_name_H-M   'P 1'
#
loop_
_entity.id
_entity.type
_entity.pdbx_description
1 polymer ?
#
loop_
_entity_poly.entity_id
_entity_poly.type
_entity_poly.pdbx_seq_one_letter_code
_entity_poly.pdbx_strand_id
1 'polypeptide(L)'
;MKKVILSISAMLFVGFAAVAQNTSNVGQTGNGNNGIVGQNGTLNSSKITQVNPAGNPASDGNTSEVYQGIQPGLYPAAGNKAEVDQNGKKNVAFVSQSNKNNQAYQTQKGNENDATIWQDQIAGPASALNGGDKAWQTQTGNKNKATVDQGTTGNEYPTPGGVFTNSQLTALSTVAIPFAPNGGNEATQTQTGDYNLAYASQGGTGNKSWQTQTSPAGTTDAAKNISRHFQYGDGNESKTVQSGIRNIENTLQIGNLNTSDVKQTNASGAGNQQVGFSFGNSNHITVTQTGL
;
A
#
# COMPACT_ATOMS: atom_id res chain seq x y z
N MET A 1 45.45 -26.98 56.39
CA MET A 1 44.41 -27.26 55.36
C MET A 1 43.33 -26.20 55.47
N LYS A 2 43.16 -25.38 54.42
CA LYS A 2 42.20 -24.25 54.38
C LYS A 2 40.78 -24.79 54.20
N LYS A 3 39.82 -24.39 55.04
CA LYS A 3 38.40 -24.67 54.84
C LYS A 3 37.74 -23.41 54.30
N VAL A 4 37.38 -23.45 53.02
CA VAL A 4 36.64 -22.40 52.30
C VAL A 4 35.17 -22.50 52.72
N ILE A 5 34.61 -21.42 53.26
CA ILE A 5 33.18 -21.31 53.55
C ILE A 5 32.49 -20.84 52.26
N LEU A 6 31.58 -21.66 51.76
CA LEU A 6 30.68 -21.40 50.64
C LEU A 6 29.76 -20.22 50.98
N SER A 7 29.88 -19.11 50.25
CA SER A 7 28.85 -18.07 50.21
C SER A 7 27.70 -18.56 49.34
N ILE A 8 26.52 -18.71 49.92
CA ILE A 8 25.25 -18.84 49.20
C ILE A 8 24.98 -17.47 48.57
N SER A 9 25.49 -17.25 47.36
CA SER A 9 24.99 -16.22 46.48
C SER A 9 23.58 -16.66 46.07
N ALA A 10 22.59 -15.90 46.53
CA ALA A 10 21.23 -15.99 46.05
C ALA A 10 21.26 -16.02 44.52
N MET A 11 20.97 -17.19 43.93
CA MET A 11 20.66 -17.30 42.52
C MET A 11 19.36 -16.55 42.33
N LEU A 12 19.52 -15.26 42.01
CA LEU A 12 18.51 -14.41 41.42
C LEU A 12 18.03 -15.13 40.17
N PHE A 13 16.94 -15.89 40.29
CA PHE A 13 16.12 -16.30 39.16
C PHE A 13 15.51 -15.03 38.58
N VAL A 14 16.28 -14.32 37.75
CA VAL A 14 15.71 -13.38 36.80
C VAL A 14 15.05 -14.24 35.75
N GLY A 15 13.74 -14.45 35.88
CA GLY A 15 12.95 -14.95 34.77
C GLY A 15 13.20 -14.00 33.60
N PHE A 16 13.86 -14.50 32.55
CA PHE A 16 13.93 -13.79 31.28
C PHE A 16 12.51 -13.70 30.75
N ALA A 17 11.81 -12.62 31.07
CA ALA A 17 10.72 -12.17 30.24
C ALA A 17 11.37 -11.88 28.88
N ALA A 18 11.13 -12.74 27.89
CA ALA A 18 11.40 -12.41 26.51
C ALA A 18 10.58 -11.15 26.20
N VAL A 19 11.22 -9.99 26.27
CA VAL A 19 10.60 -8.72 25.92
C VAL A 19 10.33 -8.80 24.43
N ALA A 20 9.06 -8.72 24.02
CA ALA A 20 8.69 -8.68 22.62
C ALA A 20 9.29 -7.41 21.99
N GLN A 21 10.36 -7.57 21.20
CA GLN A 21 11.09 -6.47 20.59
C GLN A 21 10.64 -6.24 19.15
N ASN A 22 10.60 -4.97 18.74
CA ASN A 22 10.51 -4.62 17.33
C ASN A 22 11.88 -4.83 16.68
N THR A 23 11.90 -5.30 15.44
CA THR A 23 13.12 -5.54 14.66
C THR A 23 13.11 -4.63 13.44
N SER A 24 14.16 -3.82 13.29
CA SER A 24 14.38 -3.01 12.09
C SER A 24 15.75 -3.33 11.48
N ASN A 25 15.80 -3.51 10.17
CA ASN A 25 17.04 -3.63 9.40
C ASN A 25 17.03 -2.62 8.25
N VAL A 26 17.97 -1.69 8.26
CA VAL A 26 18.13 -0.68 7.21
C VAL A 26 19.51 -0.88 6.56
N GLY A 27 19.51 -1.35 5.31
CA GLY A 27 20.70 -1.50 4.48
C GLY A 27 20.71 -0.46 3.38
N GLN A 28 21.76 0.39 3.33
CA GLN A 28 21.90 1.44 2.32
C GLN A 28 23.26 1.29 1.62
N THR A 29 23.26 1.36 0.30
CA THR A 29 24.49 1.36 -0.53
C THR A 29 24.42 2.53 -1.51
N GLY A 30 25.51 3.31 -1.61
CA GLY A 30 25.57 4.53 -2.43
C GLY A 30 25.41 5.83 -1.62
N ASN A 31 25.35 6.97 -2.31
CA ASN A 31 25.30 8.30 -1.69
C ASN A 31 23.86 8.82 -1.58
N GLY A 32 23.53 9.50 -0.47
CA GLY A 32 22.30 10.30 -0.34
C GLY A 32 21.04 9.57 0.12
N ASN A 33 21.08 8.26 0.34
CA ASN A 33 19.90 7.49 0.78
C ASN A 33 19.42 7.95 2.16
N ASN A 34 18.12 8.20 2.31
CA ASN A 34 17.47 8.49 3.59
C ASN A 34 16.49 7.36 3.91
N GLY A 35 16.67 6.74 5.08
CA GLY A 35 15.86 5.63 5.56
C GLY A 35 15.42 5.92 6.99
N ILE A 36 14.13 6.16 7.20
CA ILE A 36 13.55 6.45 8.52
C ILE A 36 12.65 5.27 8.90
N VAL A 37 12.85 4.75 10.11
CA VAL A 37 11.97 3.73 10.69
C VAL A 37 11.52 4.18 12.07
N GLY A 38 10.21 4.28 12.26
CA GLY A 38 9.57 4.45 13.57
C GLY A 38 8.71 3.23 13.91
N GLN A 39 9.07 2.48 14.95
CA GLN A 39 8.30 1.29 15.38
C GLN A 39 7.83 1.45 16.82
N ASN A 40 6.52 1.59 17.01
CA ASN A 40 5.83 1.61 18.30
C ASN A 40 4.98 0.34 18.45
N GLY A 41 5.03 -0.32 19.62
CA GLY A 41 4.32 -1.58 19.86
C GLY A 41 5.26 -2.78 19.98
N THR A 42 4.78 -4.00 19.68
CA THR A 42 5.52 -5.25 19.92
C THR A 42 5.62 -6.14 18.67
N LEU A 43 6.74 -6.83 18.46
CA LEU A 43 6.96 -7.77 17.34
C LEU A 43 6.82 -7.17 15.94
N ASN A 44 6.94 -5.85 15.78
CA ASN A 44 6.93 -5.24 14.45
C ASN A 44 8.28 -5.49 13.74
N SER A 45 8.23 -5.76 12.44
CA SER A 45 9.40 -6.00 11.60
C SER A 45 9.42 -5.03 10.44
N SER A 46 10.55 -4.33 10.25
CA SER A 46 10.81 -3.49 9.10
C SER A 46 12.13 -3.84 8.44
N LYS A 47 12.14 -3.86 7.11
CA LYS A 47 13.36 -3.99 6.32
C LYS A 47 13.38 -2.94 5.23
N ILE A 48 14.41 -2.10 5.21
CA ILE A 48 14.67 -1.13 4.15
C ILE A 48 15.96 -1.53 3.46
N THR A 49 15.93 -1.71 2.15
CA THR A 49 17.13 -1.87 1.31
C THR A 49 17.12 -0.80 0.24
N GLN A 50 18.13 0.07 0.24
CA GLN A 50 18.25 1.16 -0.73
C GLN A 50 19.59 1.08 -1.45
N VAL A 51 19.56 0.95 -2.76
CA VAL A 51 20.75 0.90 -3.61
C VAL A 51 20.72 2.07 -4.58
N ASN A 52 21.64 3.00 -4.36
CA ASN A 52 21.98 4.09 -5.26
C ASN A 52 23.26 3.73 -6.02
N PRO A 53 23.32 3.91 -7.36
CA PRO A 53 24.54 3.71 -8.12
C PRO A 53 25.70 4.58 -7.59
N ALA A 54 26.90 4.00 -7.50
CA ALA A 54 28.10 4.70 -7.07
C ALA A 54 28.41 5.90 -8.00
N GLY A 55 28.78 7.05 -7.42
CA GLY A 55 29.12 8.27 -8.17
C GLY A 55 28.01 9.29 -8.33
N ASN A 56 26.80 9.05 -7.79
CA ASN A 56 25.74 10.07 -7.78
C ASN A 56 25.96 11.14 -6.69
N PRO A 57 25.48 12.38 -6.92
CA PRO A 57 25.37 13.40 -5.88
C PRO A 57 24.45 12.92 -4.75
N ALA A 58 24.71 13.38 -3.52
CA ALA A 58 23.86 13.07 -2.37
C ALA A 58 22.39 13.54 -2.55
N SER A 59 22.12 14.51 -3.45
CA SER A 59 20.77 14.96 -3.80
C SER A 59 19.93 13.96 -4.59
N ASP A 60 20.55 12.87 -5.07
CA ASP A 60 19.89 11.84 -5.87
C ASP A 60 19.58 10.57 -5.04
N GLY A 61 19.63 10.71 -3.72
CA GLY A 61 19.18 9.77 -2.70
C GLY A 61 17.82 9.14 -2.98
N ASN A 62 17.67 7.85 -2.68
CA ASN A 62 16.33 7.30 -2.45
C ASN A 62 15.86 7.65 -1.03
N THR A 63 14.56 7.89 -0.86
CA THR A 63 13.92 8.15 0.44
C THR A 63 12.95 7.02 0.76
N SER A 64 13.09 6.43 1.94
CA SER A 64 12.17 5.43 2.47
C SER A 64 11.79 5.80 3.91
N GLU A 65 10.49 5.81 4.17
CA GLU A 65 9.94 6.01 5.50
C GLU A 65 8.99 4.86 5.84
N VAL A 66 9.21 4.23 7.00
CA VAL A 66 8.39 3.15 7.51
C VAL A 66 7.95 3.50 8.93
N TYR A 67 6.65 3.71 9.12
CA TYR A 67 6.02 3.90 10.42
C TYR A 67 5.15 2.69 10.75
N GLN A 68 5.42 2.06 11.89
CA GLN A 68 4.61 0.96 12.41
C GLN A 68 4.14 1.34 13.82
N GLY A 69 2.88 1.76 13.92
CA GLY A 69 2.25 2.26 15.14
C GLY A 69 2.33 3.78 15.30
N ILE A 70 1.22 4.39 15.69
CA ILE A 70 1.07 5.85 15.86
C ILE A 70 1.44 6.28 17.29
N GLN A 71 2.08 7.44 17.40
CA GLN A 71 2.28 8.15 18.66
C GLN A 71 1.21 9.26 18.80
N PRO A 72 0.57 9.42 19.98
CA PRO A 72 0.75 8.69 21.23
C PRO A 72 0.11 7.30 21.15
N GLY A 73 0.80 6.28 21.69
CA GLY A 73 0.53 4.85 21.54
C GLY A 73 -0.79 4.33 22.12
N LEU A 74 -1.90 4.92 21.71
CA LEU A 74 -3.26 4.49 22.05
C LEU A 74 -3.65 3.19 21.31
N TYR A 75 -2.96 2.86 20.21
CA TYR A 75 -3.20 1.69 19.37
C TYR A 75 -1.87 0.92 19.12
N PRO A 76 -1.55 -0.11 19.92
CA PRO A 76 -0.29 -0.82 19.78
C PRO A 76 -0.27 -1.59 18.45
N ALA A 77 0.66 -1.26 17.56
CA ALA A 77 0.96 -2.08 16.41
C ALA A 77 1.61 -3.39 16.88
N ALA A 78 1.10 -4.54 16.43
CA ALA A 78 1.65 -5.83 16.84
C ALA A 78 1.81 -6.80 15.67
N GLY A 79 3.03 -7.27 15.42
CA GLY A 79 3.29 -8.23 14.35
C GLY A 79 3.19 -7.66 12.94
N ASN A 80 3.25 -6.32 12.79
CA ASN A 80 3.24 -5.72 11.46
C ASN A 80 4.58 -5.96 10.75
N LYS A 81 4.52 -6.20 9.44
CA LYS A 81 5.69 -6.38 8.58
C LYS A 81 5.68 -5.34 7.47
N ALA A 82 6.77 -4.61 7.34
CA ALA A 82 7.04 -3.66 6.27
C ALA A 82 8.37 -3.98 5.59
N GLU A 83 8.38 -4.13 4.28
CA GLU A 83 9.60 -4.30 3.49
C GLU A 83 9.61 -3.32 2.33
N VAL A 84 10.69 -2.55 2.22
CA VAL A 84 10.91 -1.57 1.16
C VAL A 84 12.25 -1.89 0.49
N ASP A 85 12.21 -2.12 -0.82
CA ASP A 85 13.38 -2.30 -1.69
C ASP A 85 13.37 -1.24 -2.79
N GLN A 86 14.36 -0.34 -2.77
CA GLN A 86 14.50 0.73 -3.75
C GLN A 86 15.85 0.64 -4.47
N ASN A 87 15.80 0.52 -5.80
CA ASN A 87 16.97 0.49 -6.66
C ASN A 87 16.84 1.54 -7.77
N GLY A 88 17.70 2.55 -7.73
CA GLY A 88 17.73 3.64 -8.70
C GLY A 88 17.99 4.99 -8.03
N LYS A 89 17.40 6.09 -8.52
CA LYS A 89 17.59 7.43 -7.96
C LYS A 89 16.26 8.09 -7.61
N LYS A 90 16.21 8.88 -6.53
CA LYS A 90 15.04 9.70 -6.14
C LYS A 90 13.73 8.92 -6.04
N ASN A 91 13.79 7.61 -5.78
CA ASN A 91 12.59 6.86 -5.46
C ASN A 91 12.11 7.28 -4.06
N VAL A 92 10.81 7.42 -3.90
CA VAL A 92 10.14 7.71 -2.62
C VAL A 92 9.25 6.52 -2.28
N ALA A 93 9.45 5.99 -1.08
CA ALA A 93 8.67 4.90 -0.52
C ALA A 93 8.17 5.31 0.87
N PHE A 94 6.87 5.17 1.10
CA PHE A 94 6.23 5.43 2.38
C PHE A 94 5.35 4.24 2.75
N VAL A 95 5.52 3.74 3.97
CA VAL A 95 4.66 2.73 4.58
C VAL A 95 4.22 3.22 5.94
N SER A 96 2.91 3.26 6.18
CA SER A 96 2.34 3.45 7.51
C SER A 96 1.37 2.32 7.86
N GLN A 97 1.64 1.62 8.97
CA GLN A 97 0.82 0.50 9.43
C GLN A 97 0.52 0.62 10.92
N SER A 98 -0.75 0.63 11.28
CA SER A 98 -1.20 0.55 12.67
C SER A 98 -1.92 -0.77 12.93
N ASN A 99 -2.14 -1.16 14.19
CA ASN A 99 -2.80 -2.42 14.58
C ASN A 99 -2.00 -3.69 14.26
N LYS A 100 -2.67 -4.83 14.01
CA LYS A 100 -2.04 -6.15 14.11
C LYS A 100 -1.87 -6.84 12.77
N ASN A 101 -0.73 -7.52 12.59
CA ASN A 101 -0.45 -8.45 11.49
C ASN A 101 -0.56 -7.86 10.06
N ASN A 102 -0.45 -6.55 9.90
CA ASN A 102 -0.48 -5.92 8.59
C ASN A 102 0.83 -6.20 7.84
N GLN A 103 0.74 -6.36 6.52
CA GLN A 103 1.86 -6.67 5.65
C GLN A 103 1.94 -5.66 4.50
N ALA A 104 3.05 -4.95 4.41
CA ALA A 104 3.32 -3.95 3.39
C ALA A 104 4.66 -4.28 2.71
N TYR A 105 4.62 -4.38 1.39
CA TYR A 105 5.80 -4.66 0.57
C TYR A 105 5.86 -3.67 -0.58
N GLN A 106 6.97 -2.95 -0.70
CA GLN A 106 7.23 -2.01 -1.80
C GLN A 106 8.54 -2.36 -2.48
N THR A 107 8.50 -2.47 -3.80
CA THR A 107 9.70 -2.65 -4.64
C THR A 107 9.68 -1.63 -5.76
N GLN A 108 10.72 -0.79 -5.84
CA GLN A 108 10.86 0.26 -6.84
C GLN A 108 12.20 0.10 -7.57
N LYS A 109 12.14 -0.14 -8.89
CA LYS A 109 13.31 -0.27 -9.76
C LYS A 109 13.26 0.77 -10.87
N GLY A 110 14.24 1.67 -10.91
CA GLY A 110 14.30 2.81 -11.83
C GLY A 110 14.29 4.12 -11.05
N ASN A 111 13.95 5.25 -11.68
CA ASN A 111 14.11 6.56 -11.06
C ASN A 111 12.79 7.29 -10.81
N GLU A 112 12.77 8.11 -9.76
CA GLU A 112 11.65 9.01 -9.44
C GLU A 112 10.30 8.28 -9.28
N ASN A 113 10.30 7.01 -8.89
CA ASN A 113 9.06 6.30 -8.56
C ASN A 113 8.56 6.70 -7.17
N ASP A 114 7.24 6.74 -7.00
CA ASP A 114 6.55 7.12 -5.77
C ASP A 114 5.61 5.97 -5.36
N ALA A 115 5.85 5.37 -4.18
CA ALA A 115 5.10 4.26 -3.64
C ALA A 115 4.62 4.58 -2.23
N THR A 116 3.31 4.52 -2.01
CA THR A 116 2.67 4.79 -0.72
C THR A 116 1.76 3.63 -0.34
N ILE A 117 1.98 3.06 0.84
CA ILE A 117 1.06 2.11 1.48
C ILE A 117 0.59 2.71 2.80
N TRP A 118 -0.72 2.85 2.93
CA TRP A 118 -1.37 3.28 4.15
C TRP A 118 -2.33 2.20 4.65
N GLN A 119 -2.03 1.65 5.83
CA GLN A 119 -2.81 0.62 6.53
C GLN A 119 -3.08 1.07 7.98
N ASP A 120 -3.29 2.37 8.18
CA ASP A 120 -3.56 2.94 9.50
C ASP A 120 -5.05 2.94 9.78
N GLN A 121 -5.48 2.18 10.79
CA GLN A 121 -6.85 2.22 11.25
C GLN A 121 -6.91 2.98 12.59
N ILE A 122 -7.04 4.31 12.48
CA ILE A 122 -7.30 5.28 13.56
C ILE A 122 -8.81 5.57 13.68
N ALA A 123 -9.63 4.58 13.99
CA ALA A 123 -11.02 4.85 14.40
C ALA A 123 -11.58 3.75 15.30
N GLY A 124 -12.00 4.13 16.51
CA GLY A 124 -12.79 3.31 17.42
C GLY A 124 -12.02 2.78 18.64
N PRO A 125 -12.73 2.22 19.64
CA PRO A 125 -12.10 1.62 20.81
C PRO A 125 -11.14 0.50 20.40
N ALA A 126 -10.03 0.35 21.13
CA ALA A 126 -8.97 -0.64 20.88
C ALA A 126 -9.47 -2.11 20.77
N SER A 127 -10.72 -2.38 21.15
CA SER A 127 -11.42 -3.67 21.03
C SER A 127 -12.01 -3.95 19.64
N ALA A 128 -12.00 -3.00 18.69
CA ALA A 128 -12.65 -3.12 17.38
C ALA A 128 -11.70 -3.11 16.17
N LEU A 129 -10.39 -3.11 16.38
CA LEU A 129 -9.40 -3.01 15.30
C LEU A 129 -9.06 -4.41 14.79
N ASN A 130 -9.66 -4.78 13.65
CA ASN A 130 -9.21 -5.89 12.84
C ASN A 130 -7.84 -5.51 12.20
N GLY A 131 -7.15 -6.47 11.62
CA GLY A 131 -5.88 -6.24 10.95
C GLY A 131 -5.67 -7.31 9.90
N GLY A 132 -4.42 -7.60 9.55
CA GLY A 132 -4.11 -8.56 8.49
C GLY A 132 -4.29 -8.00 7.08
N ASP A 133 -4.32 -6.67 6.94
CA ASP A 133 -4.32 -6.02 5.64
C ASP A 133 -2.99 -6.29 4.93
N LYS A 134 -3.06 -6.53 3.62
CA LYS A 134 -1.91 -6.84 2.78
C LYS A 134 -1.84 -5.89 1.61
N ALA A 135 -0.67 -5.32 1.42
CA ALA A 135 -0.39 -4.40 0.33
C ALA A 135 0.95 -4.76 -0.33
N TRP A 136 0.92 -4.94 -1.64
CA TRP A 136 2.09 -5.17 -2.48
C TRP A 136 2.15 -4.13 -3.58
N GLN A 137 3.26 -3.41 -3.67
CA GLN A 137 3.51 -2.46 -4.75
C GLN A 137 4.84 -2.80 -5.43
N THR A 138 4.79 -2.93 -6.75
CA THR A 138 5.98 -3.15 -7.59
C THR A 138 5.98 -2.17 -8.75
N GLN A 139 7.03 -1.35 -8.84
CA GLN A 139 7.20 -0.35 -9.87
C GLN A 139 8.53 -0.59 -10.60
N THR A 140 8.49 -0.83 -11.90
CA THR A 140 9.67 -0.98 -12.75
C THR A 140 9.62 0.03 -13.89
N GLY A 141 10.60 0.94 -13.93
CA GLY A 141 10.68 2.06 -14.86
C GLY A 141 10.79 3.38 -14.10
N ASN A 142 10.40 4.49 -14.72
CA ASN A 142 10.56 5.82 -14.13
C ASN A 142 9.23 6.52 -13.89
N LYS A 143 9.16 7.31 -12.82
CA LYS A 143 8.01 8.19 -12.53
C LYS A 143 6.67 7.46 -12.43
N ASN A 144 6.69 6.19 -12.04
CA ASN A 144 5.47 5.50 -11.69
C ASN A 144 5.00 5.96 -10.31
N LYS A 145 3.68 6.04 -10.14
CA LYS A 145 3.04 6.35 -8.85
C LYS A 145 2.04 5.27 -8.46
N ALA A 146 2.21 4.71 -7.27
CA ALA A 146 1.37 3.65 -6.72
C ALA A 146 0.93 4.06 -5.30
N THR A 147 -0.38 4.01 -5.05
CA THR A 147 -0.94 4.29 -3.73
C THR A 147 -1.95 3.22 -3.35
N VAL A 148 -1.72 2.57 -2.22
CA VAL A 148 -2.69 1.68 -1.56
C VAL A 148 -3.12 2.35 -0.28
N ASP A 149 -4.42 2.56 -0.13
CA ASP A 149 -5.06 2.99 1.09
C ASP A 149 -6.07 1.94 1.58
N GLN A 150 -5.77 1.34 2.73
CA GLN A 150 -6.61 0.38 3.42
C GLN A 150 -6.89 0.87 4.86
N GLY A 151 -6.61 2.14 5.14
CA GLY A 151 -6.70 2.75 6.47
C GLY A 151 -8.07 3.37 6.75
N THR A 152 -8.34 3.74 8.00
CA THR A 152 -9.55 4.50 8.36
C THR A 152 -9.38 6.00 8.15
N THR A 153 -8.14 6.47 8.16
CA THR A 153 -7.73 7.85 7.85
C THR A 153 -6.95 7.80 6.56
N GLY A 154 -7.53 8.24 5.45
CA GLY A 154 -6.89 8.12 4.13
C GLY A 154 -7.76 7.46 3.06
N ASN A 155 -8.88 6.82 3.42
CA ASN A 155 -9.91 6.38 2.48
C ASN A 155 -10.57 7.59 1.78
N GLU A 156 -9.84 8.20 0.87
CA GLU A 156 -10.23 9.39 0.14
C GLU A 156 -11.40 9.02 -0.75
N TYR A 157 -12.49 9.75 -0.58
CA TYR A 157 -13.55 9.75 -1.57
C TYR A 157 -12.95 10.12 -2.93
N PRO A 158 -13.40 9.50 -4.04
CA PRO A 158 -13.23 10.10 -5.35
C PRO A 158 -13.70 11.56 -5.27
N THR A 159 -12.83 12.50 -5.62
CA THR A 159 -13.08 13.93 -5.41
C THR A 159 -14.33 14.42 -6.17
N PRO A 160 -15.16 15.31 -5.58
CA PRO A 160 -16.27 15.96 -6.29
C PRO A 160 -15.74 16.76 -7.50
N GLY A 161 -16.27 16.46 -8.70
CA GLY A 161 -15.74 16.95 -9.98
C GLY A 161 -14.82 15.96 -10.72
N GLY A 162 -14.64 14.76 -10.17
CA GLY A 162 -13.89 13.66 -10.76
C GLY A 162 -14.66 12.81 -11.78
N VAL A 163 -14.16 11.60 -12.03
CA VAL A 163 -14.58 10.70 -13.11
C VAL A 163 -15.97 10.05 -12.89
N PHE A 164 -16.58 10.24 -11.70
CA PHE A 164 -17.89 9.69 -11.34
C PHE A 164 -18.98 10.76 -11.39
N THR A 165 -20.17 10.36 -11.82
CA THR A 165 -21.38 11.19 -11.90
C THR A 165 -21.89 11.60 -10.52
N ASN A 166 -22.67 12.69 -10.46
CA ASN A 166 -23.26 13.18 -9.21
C ASN A 166 -24.14 12.12 -8.50
N SER A 167 -24.82 11.25 -9.26
CA SER A 167 -25.62 10.14 -8.70
C SER A 167 -24.75 9.08 -8.02
N GLN A 168 -23.58 8.76 -8.58
CA GLN A 168 -22.63 7.80 -8.01
C GLN A 168 -21.98 8.36 -6.75
N LEU A 169 -21.61 9.64 -6.76
CA LEU A 169 -21.11 10.34 -5.58
C LEU A 169 -22.18 10.47 -4.48
N THR A 170 -23.45 10.61 -4.86
CA THR A 170 -24.57 10.61 -3.90
C THR A 170 -24.72 9.22 -3.27
N ALA A 171 -24.71 8.14 -4.05
CA ALA A 171 -24.74 6.78 -3.50
C ALA A 171 -23.56 6.53 -2.55
N LEU A 172 -22.37 7.02 -2.90
CA LEU A 172 -21.20 6.97 -2.03
C LEU A 172 -21.39 7.75 -0.73
N SER A 173 -22.00 8.94 -0.78
CA SER A 173 -22.30 9.74 0.42
C SER A 173 -23.31 9.07 1.38
N THR A 174 -24.07 8.09 0.91
CA THR A 174 -24.97 7.28 1.76
C THR A 174 -24.24 6.18 2.53
N VAL A 175 -22.97 5.92 2.22
CA VAL A 175 -22.13 4.92 2.87
C VAL A 175 -21.21 5.62 3.86
N ALA A 176 -21.25 5.20 5.13
CA ALA A 176 -20.28 5.65 6.11
C ALA A 176 -18.91 5.01 5.80
N ILE A 177 -17.92 5.81 5.42
CA ILE A 177 -16.53 5.38 5.23
C ILE A 177 -15.72 5.80 6.47
N PRO A 178 -14.91 4.91 7.05
CA PRO A 178 -14.71 3.51 6.66
C PRO A 178 -15.84 2.62 7.17
N PHE A 179 -16.43 1.82 6.28
CA PHE A 179 -17.57 0.95 6.56
C PHE A 179 -17.12 -0.21 7.47
N ALA A 180 -17.14 -0.01 8.79
CA ALA A 180 -16.60 -0.96 9.77
C ALA A 180 -17.23 -2.37 9.70
N PRO A 181 -16.50 -3.45 10.04
CA PRO A 181 -15.09 -3.51 10.48
C PRO A 181 -14.08 -3.49 9.31
N ASN A 182 -12.83 -3.06 9.56
CA ASN A 182 -11.77 -2.97 8.55
C ASN A 182 -10.68 -4.02 8.77
N GLY A 183 -10.45 -4.93 7.83
CA GLY A 183 -9.34 -5.87 7.94
C GLY A 183 -9.37 -6.99 6.92
N GLY A 184 -8.19 -7.57 6.70
CA GLY A 184 -7.99 -8.61 5.70
C GLY A 184 -8.15 -8.10 4.27
N ASN A 185 -8.07 -6.78 4.04
CA ASN A 185 -8.07 -6.23 2.70
C ASN A 185 -6.73 -6.56 2.00
N GLU A 186 -6.79 -6.81 0.71
CA GLU A 186 -5.64 -7.16 -0.10
C GLU A 186 -5.56 -6.23 -1.31
N ALA A 187 -4.42 -5.57 -1.49
CA ALA A 187 -4.17 -4.72 -2.65
C ALA A 187 -2.80 -5.04 -3.26
N THR A 188 -2.78 -5.26 -4.57
CA THR A 188 -1.55 -5.47 -5.35
C THR A 188 -1.52 -4.51 -6.52
N GLN A 189 -0.46 -3.74 -6.65
CA GLN A 189 -0.22 -2.82 -7.75
C GLN A 189 1.11 -3.15 -8.42
N THR A 190 1.05 -3.47 -9.70
CA THR A 190 2.23 -3.74 -10.53
C THR A 190 2.26 -2.77 -11.70
N GLN A 191 3.32 -1.97 -11.79
CA GLN A 191 3.50 -0.96 -12.82
C GLN A 191 4.82 -1.21 -13.55
N THR A 192 4.76 -1.41 -14.87
CA THR A 192 5.93 -1.57 -15.74
C THR A 192 5.92 -0.49 -16.81
N GLY A 193 7.08 0.12 -17.05
CA GLY A 193 7.22 1.26 -17.97
C GLY A 193 7.28 2.58 -17.22
N ASP A 194 7.03 3.68 -17.92
CA ASP A 194 7.11 5.02 -17.35
C ASP A 194 5.71 5.63 -17.14
N TYR A 195 5.59 6.50 -16.12
CA TYR A 195 4.40 7.32 -15.85
C TYR A 195 3.09 6.54 -15.62
N ASN A 196 3.11 5.31 -15.11
CA ASN A 196 1.85 4.68 -14.69
C ASN A 196 1.37 5.26 -13.36
N LEU A 197 0.05 5.41 -13.19
CA LEU A 197 -0.60 5.83 -11.95
C LEU A 197 -1.63 4.79 -11.51
N ALA A 198 -1.41 4.18 -10.35
CA ALA A 198 -2.28 3.20 -9.72
C ALA A 198 -2.72 3.70 -8.36
N TYR A 199 -4.03 3.65 -8.10
CA TYR A 199 -4.61 4.02 -6.82
C TYR A 199 -5.63 2.95 -6.41
N ALA A 200 -5.53 2.46 -5.18
CA ALA A 200 -6.51 1.54 -4.61
C ALA A 200 -6.91 2.04 -3.21
N SER A 201 -8.19 2.31 -3.00
CA SER A 201 -8.76 2.59 -1.68
C SER A 201 -9.77 1.49 -1.32
N GLN A 202 -9.61 0.90 -0.14
CA GLN A 202 -10.43 -0.22 0.34
C GLN A 202 -10.91 0.06 1.77
N GLY A 203 -12.21 0.27 1.91
CA GLY A 203 -12.90 0.33 3.21
C GLY A 203 -13.77 -0.91 3.44
N GLY A 204 -13.78 -1.41 4.68
CA GLY A 204 -14.50 -2.63 5.08
C GLY A 204 -13.61 -3.86 5.16
N THR A 205 -14.18 -5.05 5.05
CA THR A 205 -13.48 -6.34 5.25
C THR A 205 -13.20 -7.08 3.95
N GLY A 206 -12.04 -7.72 3.87
CA GLY A 206 -11.79 -8.76 2.85
C GLY A 206 -11.82 -8.30 1.39
N ASN A 207 -11.77 -7.00 1.12
CA ASN A 207 -11.76 -6.49 -0.25
C ASN A 207 -10.44 -6.80 -0.93
N LYS A 208 -10.47 -7.10 -2.23
CA LYS A 208 -9.30 -7.45 -3.03
C LYS A 208 -9.19 -6.56 -4.25
N SER A 209 -8.02 -5.98 -4.45
CA SER A 209 -7.70 -5.07 -5.54
C SER A 209 -6.41 -5.52 -6.23
N TRP A 210 -6.46 -5.77 -7.54
CA TRP A 210 -5.27 -6.04 -8.34
C TRP A 210 -5.21 -5.10 -9.53
N GLN A 211 -4.15 -4.31 -9.62
CA GLN A 211 -3.94 -3.36 -10.71
C GLN A 211 -2.61 -3.68 -11.38
N THR A 212 -2.65 -4.02 -12.66
CA THR A 212 -1.45 -4.23 -13.48
C THR A 212 -1.46 -3.24 -14.64
N GLN A 213 -0.47 -2.37 -14.70
CA GLN A 213 -0.31 -1.38 -15.75
C GLN A 213 1.03 -1.59 -16.46
N THR A 214 0.99 -1.66 -17.78
CA THR A 214 2.19 -1.79 -18.62
C THR A 214 2.18 -0.71 -19.68
N SER A 215 3.00 0.32 -19.49
CA SER A 215 3.29 1.33 -20.49
C SER A 215 4.64 1.07 -21.18
N PRO A 216 4.86 1.56 -22.40
CA PRO A 216 6.20 1.58 -23.01
C PRO A 216 7.16 2.46 -22.21
N ALA A 217 8.46 2.13 -22.24
CA ALA A 217 9.50 3.06 -21.77
C ALA A 217 9.49 4.35 -22.61
N GLY A 218 9.77 5.49 -21.98
CA GLY A 218 9.67 6.81 -22.61
C GLY A 218 8.25 7.36 -22.71
N THR A 219 7.25 6.69 -22.13
CA THR A 219 5.91 7.25 -21.96
C THR A 219 6.01 8.58 -21.23
N THR A 220 5.24 9.58 -21.66
CA THR A 220 5.20 10.90 -21.04
C THR A 220 4.01 11.03 -20.11
N ASP A 221 3.99 12.07 -19.26
CA ASP A 221 2.83 12.34 -18.39
C ASP A 221 1.51 12.49 -19.16
N ALA A 222 1.55 13.02 -20.40
CA ALA A 222 0.38 13.14 -21.27
C ALA A 222 -0.10 11.79 -21.86
N ALA A 223 0.68 10.73 -21.68
CA ALA A 223 0.42 9.39 -22.18
C ALA A 223 0.27 8.34 -21.06
N LYS A 224 0.18 8.78 -19.80
CA LYS A 224 0.08 7.89 -18.64
C LYS A 224 -1.12 6.94 -18.68
N ASN A 225 -0.94 5.75 -18.13
CA ASN A 225 -2.05 4.90 -17.75
C ASN A 225 -2.50 5.25 -16.32
N ILE A 226 -3.80 5.23 -16.08
CA ILE A 226 -4.42 5.50 -14.81
C ILE A 226 -5.39 4.35 -14.48
N SER A 227 -5.21 3.71 -13.32
CA SER A 227 -6.17 2.75 -12.77
C SER A 227 -6.50 3.17 -11.35
N ARG A 228 -7.80 3.21 -11.05
CA ARG A 228 -8.31 3.58 -9.73
C ARG A 228 -9.37 2.60 -9.27
N HIS A 229 -9.11 1.90 -8.18
CA HIS A 229 -10.08 1.04 -7.52
C HIS A 229 -10.54 1.70 -6.22
N PHE A 230 -11.85 1.84 -6.07
CA PHE A 230 -12.51 2.28 -4.84
C PHE A 230 -13.49 1.19 -4.42
N GLN A 231 -13.24 0.53 -3.30
CA GLN A 231 -14.03 -0.60 -2.83
C GLN A 231 -14.48 -0.35 -1.40
N TYR A 232 -15.79 -0.29 -1.17
CA TYR A 232 -16.36 -0.02 0.15
C TYR A 232 -17.40 -1.08 0.50
N GLY A 233 -17.10 -1.93 1.49
CA GLY A 233 -17.97 -3.01 1.96
C GLY A 233 -17.22 -4.30 2.21
N ASP A 234 -17.88 -5.46 2.06
CA ASP A 234 -17.32 -6.77 2.39
C ASP A 234 -17.03 -7.62 1.14
N GLY A 235 -15.79 -8.08 0.99
CA GLY A 235 -15.41 -9.09 0.00
C GLY A 235 -15.54 -8.63 -1.45
N ASN A 236 -15.46 -7.33 -1.74
CA ASN A 236 -15.45 -6.86 -3.12
C ASN A 236 -14.11 -7.19 -3.80
N GLU A 237 -14.16 -7.55 -5.07
CA GLU A 237 -13.02 -7.93 -5.88
C GLU A 237 -12.91 -7.04 -7.12
N SER A 238 -11.76 -6.41 -7.35
CA SER A 238 -11.52 -5.59 -8.54
C SER A 238 -10.16 -5.91 -9.14
N LYS A 239 -10.15 -6.22 -10.43
CA LYS A 239 -8.97 -6.57 -11.18
C LYS A 239 -8.90 -5.72 -12.44
N THR A 240 -7.78 -5.04 -12.63
CA THR A 240 -7.50 -4.23 -13.82
C THR A 240 -6.18 -4.64 -14.44
N VAL A 241 -6.20 -4.85 -15.75
CA VAL A 241 -5.01 -5.05 -16.59
C VAL A 241 -5.04 -4.03 -17.73
N GLN A 242 -4.11 -3.08 -17.72
CA GLN A 242 -3.94 -2.05 -18.74
C GLN A 242 -2.61 -2.24 -19.45
N SER A 243 -2.63 -2.29 -20.79
CA SER A 243 -1.42 -2.31 -21.62
C SER A 243 -1.50 -1.25 -22.70
N GLY A 244 -0.41 -0.49 -22.87
CA GLY A 244 -0.28 0.60 -23.84
C GLY A 244 -0.19 1.96 -23.16
N ILE A 245 -0.83 2.98 -23.72
CA ILE A 245 -0.75 4.37 -23.24
C ILE A 245 -2.15 4.99 -23.09
N ARG A 246 -2.31 5.98 -22.20
CA ARG A 246 -3.57 6.71 -22.00
C ARG A 246 -4.77 5.84 -21.57
N ASN A 247 -4.55 4.61 -21.09
CA ASN A 247 -5.65 3.81 -20.56
C ASN A 247 -6.09 4.38 -19.22
N ILE A 248 -7.38 4.65 -19.07
CA ILE A 248 -7.99 5.19 -17.86
C ILE A 248 -9.09 4.22 -17.43
N GLU A 249 -8.97 3.73 -16.21
CA GLU A 249 -9.91 2.83 -15.56
C GLU A 249 -10.22 3.42 -14.18
N ASN A 250 -11.51 3.47 -13.85
CA ASN A 250 -11.97 3.89 -12.53
C ASN A 250 -13.14 2.99 -12.13
N THR A 251 -12.94 2.14 -11.14
CA THR A 251 -13.98 1.27 -10.62
C THR A 251 -14.36 1.71 -9.20
N LEU A 252 -15.66 1.87 -8.98
CA LEU A 252 -16.27 2.09 -7.66
C LEU A 252 -17.22 0.93 -7.35
N GLN A 253 -16.94 0.20 -6.27
CA GLN A 253 -17.77 -0.89 -5.77
C GLN A 253 -18.24 -0.58 -4.36
N ILE A 254 -19.55 -0.60 -4.15
CA ILE A 254 -20.19 -0.36 -2.86
C ILE A 254 -21.09 -1.54 -2.53
N GLY A 255 -20.93 -2.10 -1.33
CA GLY A 255 -21.71 -3.24 -0.84
C GLY A 255 -20.87 -4.50 -0.77
N ASN A 256 -21.47 -5.68 -0.96
CA ASN A 256 -20.80 -6.94 -0.67
C ASN A 256 -20.58 -7.81 -1.91
N LEU A 257 -19.45 -8.50 -1.99
CA LEU A 257 -19.15 -9.51 -3.01
C LEU A 257 -19.28 -8.99 -4.45
N ASN A 258 -19.12 -7.69 -4.68
CA ASN A 258 -19.10 -7.17 -6.04
C ASN A 258 -17.77 -7.51 -6.71
N THR A 259 -17.80 -7.86 -7.98
CA THR A 259 -16.62 -8.27 -8.75
C THR A 259 -16.46 -7.35 -9.96
N SER A 260 -15.23 -6.93 -10.27
CA SER A 260 -14.90 -6.12 -11.44
C SER A 260 -13.66 -6.71 -12.12
N ASP A 261 -13.75 -6.99 -13.41
CA ASP A 261 -12.63 -7.39 -14.26
C ASP A 261 -12.55 -6.46 -15.46
N VAL A 262 -11.50 -5.63 -15.51
CA VAL A 262 -11.26 -4.66 -16.57
C VAL A 262 -9.95 -5.01 -17.28
N LYS A 263 -10.04 -5.29 -18.57
CA LYS A 263 -8.91 -5.46 -19.47
C LYS A 263 -8.94 -4.39 -20.55
N GLN A 264 -7.93 -3.53 -20.57
CA GLN A 264 -7.74 -2.51 -21.59
C GLN A 264 -6.40 -2.73 -22.28
N THR A 265 -6.42 -2.77 -23.60
CA THR A 265 -5.20 -2.87 -24.42
C THR A 265 -5.30 -1.84 -25.53
N ASN A 266 -4.25 -1.06 -25.77
CA ASN A 266 -4.16 -0.21 -26.96
C ASN A 266 -2.73 -0.15 -27.51
N ALA A 267 -2.63 -0.10 -28.84
CA ALA A 267 -1.34 -0.11 -29.53
C ALA A 267 -0.84 1.30 -29.86
N SER A 268 -1.72 2.22 -30.31
CA SER A 268 -1.32 3.60 -30.57
C SER A 268 -2.50 4.55 -30.84
N GLY A 269 -2.66 5.60 -30.04
CA GLY A 269 -3.52 6.75 -30.39
C GLY A 269 -4.52 7.12 -29.32
N ALA A 270 -5.67 6.43 -29.28
CA ALA A 270 -6.75 6.70 -28.34
C ALA A 270 -6.64 5.84 -27.09
N GLY A 271 -6.59 6.48 -25.92
CA GLY A 271 -6.71 5.84 -24.63
C GLY A 271 -8.05 5.12 -24.48
N ASN A 272 -8.08 3.91 -23.92
CA ASN A 272 -9.36 3.35 -23.48
C ASN A 272 -9.78 4.06 -22.20
N GLN A 273 -11.06 4.45 -22.11
CA GLN A 273 -11.62 5.01 -20.88
C GLN A 273 -12.77 4.12 -20.38
N GLN A 274 -12.73 3.80 -19.10
CA GLN A 274 -13.75 3.04 -18.41
C GLN A 274 -14.06 3.71 -17.06
N VAL A 275 -15.35 3.70 -16.73
CA VAL A 275 -15.87 4.01 -15.40
C VAL A 275 -16.84 2.90 -15.02
N GLY A 276 -16.47 2.10 -14.02
CA GLY A 276 -17.30 1.04 -13.46
C GLY A 276 -17.93 1.49 -12.15
N PHE A 277 -19.23 1.25 -11.99
CA PHE A 277 -19.93 1.51 -10.73
C PHE A 277 -20.84 0.33 -10.40
N SER A 278 -20.70 -0.21 -9.18
CA SER A 278 -21.61 -1.20 -8.63
C SER A 278 -22.07 -0.78 -7.24
N PHE A 279 -23.36 -0.95 -6.97
CA PHE A 279 -23.99 -0.69 -5.69
C PHE A 279 -24.88 -1.88 -5.33
N GLY A 280 -24.72 -2.41 -4.12
CA GLY A 280 -25.46 -3.59 -3.65
C GLY A 280 -24.57 -4.83 -3.57
N ASN A 281 -25.18 -6.02 -3.70
CA ASN A 281 -24.48 -7.28 -3.47
C ASN A 281 -24.30 -8.09 -4.76
N SER A 282 -23.16 -8.76 -4.89
CA SER A 282 -22.87 -9.74 -5.95
C SER A 282 -23.01 -9.19 -7.38
N ASN A 283 -22.77 -7.90 -7.58
CA ASN A 283 -22.73 -7.33 -8.93
C ASN A 283 -21.44 -7.76 -9.64
N HIS A 284 -21.50 -7.89 -10.97
CA HIS A 284 -20.34 -8.20 -11.79
C HIS A 284 -20.15 -7.13 -12.87
N ILE A 285 -18.96 -6.54 -12.93
CA ILE A 285 -18.53 -5.64 -13.99
C ILE A 285 -17.47 -6.37 -14.80
N THR A 286 -17.71 -6.57 -16.09
CA THR A 286 -16.68 -7.07 -17.02
C THR A 286 -16.51 -6.07 -18.14
N VAL A 287 -15.28 -5.57 -18.32
CA VAL A 287 -14.95 -4.67 -19.43
C VAL A 287 -13.73 -5.21 -20.15
N THR A 288 -13.87 -5.46 -21.45
CA THR A 288 -12.73 -5.71 -22.34
C THR A 288 -12.75 -4.69 -23.45
N GLN A 289 -11.73 -3.84 -23.52
CA GLN A 289 -11.57 -2.84 -24.55
C GLN A 289 -10.22 -3.04 -25.25
N THR A 290 -10.25 -3.07 -26.57
CA THR A 290 -9.05 -3.10 -27.42
C THR A 290 -9.10 -1.88 -28.33
N GLY A 291 -8.23 -0.92 -28.05
CA GLY A 291 -8.00 0.24 -28.91
C GLY A 291 -7.02 -0.16 -30.02
N LEU A 292 -7.32 0.28 -31.24
CA LEU A 292 -6.37 0.25 -32.36
C LEU A 292 -5.35 1.38 -32.16
#